data_AF-A0A4U1J0E3-F1
#
_entry.id   AF-A0A4U1J0E3-F1
#
_cell.length_a   1.000
_cell.length_b   1.000
_cell.length_c   1.000
_cell.angle_alpha   90.00
_cell.angle_beta   90.00
_cell.angle_gamma   90.00
#
_symmetry.space_group_name_H-M   'P 1'
#
loop_
_entity.id
_entity.type
_entity.pdbx_description
1 polymer ?
#
loop_
_entity_poly.entity_id
_entity_poly.type
_entity_poly.pdbx_seq_one_letter_code
_entity_poly.pdbx_strand_id
1 'polypeptide(L)'
;MVATKHLALVFALALSGVAAACGGGSTPPPDTANDQKTDGTSTDKPADPGGATDAKPEGGDAKPGDAKPADTGTGGTAATPPAAAGKPSTNIRQSQMLEDIKKIGLAPDKLQDLPKIGLAQKKKLMPLFQKALGYKDCNGCHVEGDFKAETRKIKITRGMWKNFVVALRDEKGGAVFCDTCHDGNEHNLNHADKKALETFMDEQYEDKLTRADKKDMECGTCHGDPFEGDIITKVWGIAKK
;
A
#
# COMPACT_ATOMS: atom_id res chain seq x y z
N MET A 1 22.57 -23.20 -36.03
CA MET A 1 23.86 -23.34 -35.32
C MET A 1 24.71 -22.12 -35.63
N VAL A 2 24.78 -21.15 -34.74
CA VAL A 2 25.72 -20.02 -34.84
C VAL A 2 26.34 -19.83 -33.47
N ALA A 3 27.64 -20.07 -33.43
CA ALA A 3 28.49 -20.00 -32.26
C ALA A 3 29.23 -18.66 -32.24
N THR A 4 29.15 -17.94 -31.12
CA THR A 4 29.99 -16.75 -30.86
C THR A 4 30.15 -16.64 -29.34
N LYS A 5 31.19 -17.29 -28.81
CA LYS A 5 32.51 -16.72 -28.47
C LYS A 5 32.47 -15.85 -27.20
N HIS A 6 33.03 -16.45 -26.15
CA HIS A 6 33.40 -15.88 -24.87
C HIS A 6 34.20 -14.58 -24.99
N LEU A 7 33.86 -13.59 -24.17
CA LEU A 7 34.82 -12.60 -23.69
C LEU A 7 34.76 -12.58 -22.16
N ALA A 8 35.76 -13.19 -21.55
CA ALA A 8 36.05 -13.06 -20.13
C ALA A 8 36.77 -11.71 -19.93
N LEU A 9 36.22 -10.82 -19.11
CA LEU A 9 36.93 -9.65 -18.61
C LEU A 9 37.18 -9.85 -17.12
N VAL A 10 38.43 -10.20 -16.81
CA VAL A 10 39.01 -10.23 -15.47
C VAL A 10 39.29 -8.78 -15.06
N PHE A 11 38.62 -8.28 -14.02
CA PHE A 11 39.06 -7.06 -13.33
C PHE A 11 39.47 -7.43 -11.91
N ALA A 12 40.78 -7.39 -11.71
CA ALA A 12 41.45 -7.58 -10.43
C ALA A 12 41.53 -6.27 -9.64
N LEU A 13 41.41 -6.42 -8.32
CA LEU A 13 42.00 -5.63 -7.23
C LEU A 13 41.93 -4.10 -7.24
N ALA A 14 41.32 -3.55 -6.18
CA ALA A 14 41.99 -2.62 -5.28
C ALA A 14 41.35 -2.67 -3.88
N LEU A 15 42.05 -3.32 -2.95
CA LEU A 15 41.87 -3.18 -1.50
C LEU A 15 42.62 -1.91 -1.08
N SER A 16 41.89 -0.92 -0.57
CA SER A 16 42.46 0.21 0.16
C SER A 16 41.75 0.32 1.50
N GLY A 17 42.44 -0.14 2.55
CA GLY A 17 42.04 0.10 3.92
C GLY A 17 42.32 1.54 4.33
N VAL A 18 41.36 2.12 5.06
CA VAL A 18 41.60 3.30 5.90
C VAL A 18 41.01 2.98 7.26
N ALA A 19 41.91 2.77 8.23
CA ALA A 19 41.59 2.80 9.64
C ALA A 19 41.44 4.27 10.07
N ALA A 20 40.28 4.62 10.63
CA ALA A 20 40.09 5.87 11.35
C ALA A 20 39.36 5.56 12.66
N ALA A 21 40.12 5.64 13.75
CA ALA A 21 39.64 5.62 15.12
C ALA A 21 39.27 7.04 15.56
N CYS A 22 38.01 7.23 15.95
CA CYS A 22 37.47 8.24 16.89
C CYS A 22 36.12 7.62 17.33
N GLY A 23 35.86 7.23 18.57
CA GLY A 23 36.16 7.94 19.81
C GLY A 23 35.03 8.93 20.08
N GLY A 24 33.90 8.48 20.65
CA GLY A 24 32.77 9.34 20.98
C GLY A 24 31.61 8.55 21.58
N GLY A 25 31.69 8.34 22.90
CA GLY A 25 30.65 7.64 23.67
C GLY A 25 29.34 8.44 23.74
N SER A 26 28.23 7.72 23.65
CA SER A 26 26.93 8.13 24.15
C SER A 26 26.25 6.87 24.67
N THR A 27 26.24 6.73 25.99
CA THR A 27 25.57 5.67 26.74
C THR A 27 24.09 5.58 26.35
N PRO A 28 23.55 4.39 26.06
CA PRO A 28 22.11 4.21 25.94
C PRO A 28 21.43 4.35 27.31
N PRO A 29 20.23 4.95 27.40
CA PRO A 29 19.43 4.90 28.63
C PRO A 29 19.01 3.45 28.92
N PRO A 30 18.84 3.10 30.21
CA PRO A 30 18.63 1.72 30.65
C PRO A 30 17.32 1.13 30.15
N ASP A 31 17.39 -0.16 29.80
CA ASP A 31 16.26 -1.05 29.59
C ASP A 31 15.37 -1.07 30.83
N THR A 32 14.19 -0.44 30.76
CA THR A 32 13.10 -0.84 31.65
C THR A 32 12.53 -2.14 31.12
N ALA A 33 13.04 -3.22 31.71
CA ALA A 33 12.38 -4.51 31.79
C ALA A 33 10.91 -4.31 32.19
N ASN A 34 10.01 -4.80 31.35
CA ASN A 34 8.70 -5.25 31.82
C ASN A 34 8.36 -6.54 31.06
N ASP A 35 9.12 -7.57 31.40
CA ASP A 35 8.64 -8.94 31.37
C ASP A 35 7.53 -9.06 32.41
N GLN A 36 6.26 -9.07 31.98
CA GLN A 36 5.24 -9.78 32.73
C GLN A 36 5.03 -11.13 32.09
N LYS A 37 5.79 -12.06 32.66
CA LYS A 37 5.63 -13.49 32.55
C LYS A 37 4.21 -13.87 32.95
N THR A 38 3.59 -14.63 32.06
CA THR A 38 2.49 -15.55 32.29
C THR A 38 2.68 -16.37 33.56
N ASP A 39 1.69 -16.35 34.46
CA ASP A 39 1.33 -17.50 35.31
C ASP A 39 -0.14 -17.33 35.70
N GLY A 40 -0.97 -18.24 35.21
CA GLY A 40 -2.44 -18.22 35.37
C GLY A 40 -3.01 -19.60 35.11
N THR A 41 -2.67 -20.50 36.03
CA THR A 41 -3.11 -21.89 36.17
C THR A 41 -4.61 -22.10 35.94
N SER A 42 -4.92 -23.09 35.09
CA SER A 42 -6.23 -23.71 34.93
C SER A 42 -6.61 -24.59 36.13
N THR A 43 -7.83 -24.41 36.61
CA THR A 43 -8.75 -25.35 37.33
C THR A 43 -9.96 -24.47 37.69
N ASP A 44 -11.24 -24.75 37.45
CA ASP A 44 -11.99 -25.97 37.17
C ASP A 44 -13.37 -25.57 36.57
N LYS A 45 -14.00 -26.57 35.94
CA LYS A 45 -15.44 -26.90 35.98
C LYS A 45 -16.17 -26.90 34.62
N PRO A 46 -16.68 -28.07 34.19
CA PRO A 46 -17.63 -28.19 33.09
C PRO A 46 -19.06 -27.94 33.59
N ALA A 47 -19.86 -27.21 32.80
CA ALA A 47 -21.31 -27.17 32.96
C ALA A 47 -21.96 -27.34 31.58
N ASP A 48 -22.81 -28.35 31.55
CA ASP A 48 -23.77 -28.90 30.59
C ASP A 48 -24.16 -28.19 29.27
N PRO A 49 -24.66 -28.99 28.30
CA PRO A 49 -25.33 -28.53 27.09
C PRO A 49 -26.84 -28.36 27.33
N GLY A 50 -27.46 -27.37 26.68
CA GLY A 50 -28.91 -27.36 26.54
C GLY A 50 -29.51 -25.97 26.43
N GLY A 51 -30.27 -25.73 25.36
CA GLY A 51 -31.17 -24.59 25.27
C GLY A 51 -31.28 -24.04 23.86
N ALA A 52 -31.96 -24.78 22.99
CA ALA A 52 -32.54 -24.23 21.77
C ALA A 52 -33.62 -23.19 22.13
N THR A 53 -33.59 -22.04 21.46
CA THR A 53 -34.81 -21.33 21.08
C THR A 53 -34.63 -20.73 19.68
N ASP A 54 -35.27 -21.38 18.72
CA ASP A 54 -35.64 -20.83 17.44
C ASP A 54 -36.39 -19.49 17.62
N ALA A 55 -35.86 -18.42 17.05
CA ALA A 55 -36.59 -17.18 16.82
C ALA A 55 -36.54 -16.86 15.32
N LYS A 56 -37.59 -17.33 14.64
CA LYS A 56 -38.01 -16.96 13.29
C LYS A 56 -38.34 -15.46 13.25
N PRO A 57 -37.68 -14.62 12.43
CA PRO A 57 -38.22 -13.32 12.11
C PRO A 57 -39.33 -13.50 11.06
N GLU A 58 -40.54 -13.16 11.45
CA GLU A 58 -41.69 -13.06 10.56
C GLU A 58 -41.48 -11.92 9.56
N GLY A 59 -41.81 -12.20 8.30
CA GLY A 59 -41.82 -11.24 7.21
C GLY A 59 -42.86 -10.16 7.43
N GLY A 60 -42.43 -8.92 7.21
CA GLY A 60 -43.30 -7.77 7.00
C GLY A 60 -43.17 -7.32 5.55
N ASP A 61 -44.12 -7.73 4.71
CA ASP A 61 -44.37 -7.18 3.38
C ASP A 61 -44.88 -5.74 3.51
N ALA A 62 -43.95 -4.77 3.59
CA ALA A 62 -44.27 -3.36 3.43
C ALA A 62 -44.06 -2.97 1.96
N LYS A 63 -45.17 -2.95 1.22
CA LYS A 63 -45.30 -2.38 -0.13
C LYS A 63 -44.83 -0.90 -0.13
N PRO A 64 -43.79 -0.53 -0.89
CA PRO A 64 -43.43 0.88 -1.07
C PRO A 64 -44.56 1.59 -1.82
N GLY A 65 -45.14 2.62 -1.19
CA GLY A 65 -46.10 3.50 -1.86
C GLY A 65 -45.41 4.37 -2.89
N ASP A 66 -46.03 4.47 -4.07
CA ASP A 66 -45.72 5.41 -5.15
C ASP A 66 -45.88 6.87 -4.68
N ALA A 67 -44.90 7.38 -3.94
CA ALA A 67 -44.80 8.81 -3.65
C ALA A 67 -44.11 9.51 -4.83
N LYS A 68 -44.92 10.10 -5.71
CA LYS A 68 -44.50 11.01 -6.77
C LYS A 68 -43.62 12.14 -6.19
N PRO A 69 -42.34 12.25 -6.57
CA PRO A 69 -41.50 13.35 -6.12
C PRO A 69 -42.07 14.69 -6.61
N ALA A 70 -42.19 15.64 -5.70
CA ALA A 70 -42.56 17.01 -6.02
C ALA A 70 -41.44 17.67 -6.82
N ASP A 71 -41.76 18.00 -8.06
CA ASP A 71 -40.97 18.82 -8.97
C ASP A 71 -40.83 20.23 -8.38
N THR A 72 -39.74 20.47 -7.65
CA THR A 72 -39.44 21.74 -7.01
C THR A 72 -38.04 22.19 -7.38
N GLY A 73 -38.00 23.23 -8.21
CA GLY A 73 -36.92 24.21 -8.20
C GLY A 73 -35.94 24.10 -9.36
N THR A 74 -36.30 24.73 -10.47
CA THR A 74 -35.38 25.26 -11.49
C THR A 74 -34.48 26.35 -10.85
N GLY A 75 -33.55 25.94 -10.00
CA GLY A 75 -32.47 26.78 -9.51
C GLY A 75 -31.33 26.74 -10.52
N GLY A 76 -31.14 27.83 -11.27
CA GLY A 76 -30.03 27.96 -12.21
C GLY A 76 -28.69 27.82 -11.50
N THR A 77 -28.06 26.66 -11.64
CA THR A 77 -26.71 26.41 -11.13
C THR A 77 -25.75 27.32 -11.89
N ALA A 78 -25.30 28.39 -11.23
CA ALA A 78 -24.23 29.24 -11.75
C ALA A 78 -23.03 28.34 -12.09
N ALA A 79 -22.52 28.46 -13.32
CA ALA A 79 -21.41 27.66 -13.80
C ALA A 79 -20.22 27.80 -12.83
N THR A 80 -19.83 26.68 -12.21
CA THR A 80 -18.63 26.64 -11.39
C THR A 80 -17.42 26.98 -12.26
N PRO A 81 -16.57 27.93 -11.85
CA PRO A 81 -15.35 28.25 -12.59
C PRO A 81 -14.52 26.99 -12.86
N PRO A 82 -13.89 26.87 -14.05
CA PRO A 82 -13.05 25.72 -14.36
C PRO A 82 -11.94 25.57 -13.30
N ALA A 83 -11.79 24.35 -12.78
CA ALA A 83 -10.77 24.04 -11.79
C ALA A 83 -9.38 24.36 -12.38
N ALA A 84 -8.51 24.99 -11.57
CA ALA A 84 -7.14 25.23 -11.97
C ALA A 84 -6.45 23.92 -12.35
N ALA A 85 -5.65 23.93 -13.42
CA ALA A 85 -4.93 22.76 -13.88
C ALA A 85 -4.02 22.22 -12.75
N GLY A 86 -4.28 20.99 -12.30
CA GLY A 86 -3.49 20.32 -11.28
C GLY A 86 -2.06 20.06 -11.75
N LYS A 87 -1.14 19.77 -10.80
CA LYS A 87 0.20 19.28 -11.12
C LYS A 87 0.08 17.96 -11.91
N PRO A 88 0.92 17.71 -12.94
CA PRO A 88 0.88 16.47 -13.70
C PRO A 88 1.19 15.26 -12.81
N SER A 89 0.69 14.09 -13.21
CA SER A 89 1.00 12.82 -12.55
C SER A 89 2.49 12.50 -12.64
N THR A 90 3.01 11.76 -11.66
CA THR A 90 4.44 11.42 -11.56
C THR A 90 4.73 10.08 -12.23
N ASN A 91 5.57 10.08 -13.27
CA ASN A 91 5.96 8.85 -13.97
C ASN A 91 6.63 7.82 -13.07
N ILE A 92 6.35 6.54 -13.32
CA ILE A 92 6.97 5.43 -12.59
C ILE A 92 8.46 5.37 -12.94
N ARG A 93 9.30 5.18 -11.91
CA ARG A 93 10.75 5.03 -12.05
C ARG A 93 11.31 4.00 -11.08
N GLN A 94 12.48 3.45 -11.40
CA GLN A 94 13.16 2.54 -10.48
C GLN A 94 13.43 3.24 -9.14
N SER A 95 13.12 2.54 -8.03
CA SER A 95 13.33 3.08 -6.70
C SER A 95 14.82 3.36 -6.44
N GLN A 96 15.10 4.53 -5.89
CA GLN A 96 16.44 4.91 -5.44
C GLN A 96 16.74 4.40 -4.03
N MET A 97 15.75 3.82 -3.36
CA MET A 97 15.84 3.40 -1.95
C MET A 97 16.12 1.89 -1.77
N LEU A 98 16.21 1.12 -2.85
CA LEU A 98 16.39 -0.34 -2.79
C LEU A 98 17.67 -0.75 -2.04
N GLU A 99 18.76 -0.01 -2.22
CA GLU A 99 20.01 -0.27 -1.51
C GLU A 99 19.90 0.02 -0.01
N ASP A 100 19.13 1.04 0.38
CA ASP A 100 18.91 1.34 1.80
C ASP A 100 18.00 0.29 2.44
N ILE A 101 17.00 -0.24 1.72
CA ILE A 101 16.18 -1.38 2.17
C ILE A 101 17.07 -2.61 2.43
N LYS A 102 18.00 -2.92 1.52
CA LYS A 102 18.99 -4.00 1.71
C LYS A 102 19.84 -3.78 2.96
N LYS A 103 20.34 -2.56 3.19
CA LYS A 103 21.13 -2.20 4.39
C LYS A 103 20.34 -2.37 5.69
N ILE A 104 19.01 -2.25 5.65
CA ILE A 104 18.12 -2.51 6.79
C ILE A 104 17.95 -4.02 7.06
N GLY A 105 18.46 -4.88 6.17
CA GLY A 105 18.35 -6.33 6.27
C GLY A 105 17.03 -6.86 5.71
N LEU A 106 16.36 -6.10 4.84
CA LEU A 106 15.19 -6.54 4.11
C LEU A 106 15.60 -6.89 2.68
N ALA A 107 15.14 -8.02 2.16
CA ALA A 107 15.39 -8.42 0.77
C ALA A 107 14.33 -7.79 -0.16
N PRO A 108 14.68 -6.85 -1.06
CA PRO A 108 13.69 -6.15 -1.89
C PRO A 108 12.84 -7.08 -2.75
N ASP A 109 13.43 -8.18 -3.25
CA ASP A 109 12.73 -9.12 -4.13
C ASP A 109 11.81 -10.08 -3.36
N LYS A 110 11.94 -10.14 -2.02
CA LYS A 110 11.21 -11.06 -1.13
C LYS A 110 10.71 -10.33 0.12
N LEU A 111 10.17 -9.13 -0.07
CA LEU A 111 9.60 -8.35 1.03
C LEU A 111 8.41 -9.09 1.63
N GLN A 112 8.35 -9.11 2.96
CA GLN A 112 7.23 -9.65 3.71
C GLN A 112 6.20 -8.54 3.98
N ASP A 113 4.99 -8.93 4.37
CA ASP A 113 3.98 -7.96 4.82
C ASP A 113 4.50 -7.13 5.99
N LEU A 114 4.12 -5.84 6.02
CA LEU A 114 4.56 -4.91 7.05
C LEU A 114 4.42 -5.47 8.48
N PRO A 115 3.31 -6.13 8.89
CA PRO A 115 3.19 -6.69 10.24
C PRO A 115 4.25 -7.73 10.60
N LYS A 116 4.74 -8.51 9.64
CA LYS A 116 5.74 -9.58 9.82
C LYS A 116 7.17 -9.05 10.00
N ILE A 117 7.42 -7.80 9.61
CA ILE A 117 8.72 -7.15 9.79
C ILE A 117 8.95 -6.82 11.27
N GLY A 118 10.16 -7.10 11.79
CA GLY A 118 10.53 -6.80 13.16
C GLY A 118 10.52 -5.30 13.47
N LEU A 119 10.26 -4.92 14.73
CA LEU A 119 10.16 -3.51 15.14
C LEU A 119 11.43 -2.71 14.84
N ALA A 120 12.61 -3.30 15.04
CA ALA A 120 13.88 -2.65 14.76
C ALA A 120 14.05 -2.28 13.28
N GLN A 121 13.62 -3.17 12.37
CA GLN A 121 13.64 -2.91 10.93
C GLN A 121 12.59 -1.87 10.53
N LYS A 122 11.38 -1.96 11.10
CA LYS A 122 10.31 -0.96 10.89
C LYS A 122 10.79 0.45 11.26
N LYS A 123 11.45 0.62 12.41
CA LYS A 123 12.00 1.92 12.83
C LYS A 123 12.98 2.50 11.81
N LYS A 124 13.83 1.65 11.21
CA LYS A 124 14.77 2.07 10.14
C LYS A 124 14.08 2.33 8.80
N LEU A 125 12.92 1.71 8.56
CA LEU A 125 12.12 1.92 7.36
C LEU A 125 11.34 3.24 7.39
N MET A 126 10.98 3.75 8.57
CA MET A 126 10.19 4.98 8.71
C MET A 126 10.81 6.21 8.00
N PRO A 127 12.12 6.50 8.11
CA PRO A 127 12.72 7.60 7.34
C PRO A 127 12.61 7.43 5.83
N LEU A 128 12.63 6.20 5.32
CA LEU A 128 12.46 5.93 3.89
C LEU A 128 11.02 6.23 3.44
N PHE A 129 10.02 5.88 4.26
CA PHE A 129 8.63 6.28 3.98
C PHE A 129 8.45 7.79 3.98
N GLN A 130 9.01 8.49 4.98
CA GLN A 130 8.94 9.96 5.04
C GLN A 130 9.54 10.58 3.79
N LYS A 131 10.75 10.16 3.41
CA LYS A 131 11.44 10.65 2.21
C LYS A 131 10.66 10.35 0.93
N ALA A 132 10.11 9.14 0.80
CA ALA A 132 9.39 8.72 -0.39
C ALA A 132 8.06 9.46 -0.58
N LEU A 133 7.39 9.83 0.51
CA LEU A 133 6.09 10.51 0.51
C LEU A 133 6.20 12.04 0.66
N GLY A 134 7.41 12.57 0.92
CA GLY A 134 7.62 14.00 1.13
C GLY A 134 7.20 14.51 2.50
N TYR A 135 7.04 13.63 3.50
CA TYR A 135 6.74 14.05 4.86
C TYR A 135 7.99 14.61 5.53
N LYS A 136 7.80 15.69 6.29
CA LYS A 136 8.86 16.34 7.08
C LYS A 136 9.02 15.71 8.47
N ASP A 137 7.99 15.02 8.94
CA ASP A 137 7.91 14.45 10.27
C ASP A 137 7.08 13.15 10.27
N CYS A 138 6.95 12.54 11.45
CA CYS A 138 6.17 11.33 11.66
C CYS A 138 4.65 11.58 11.75
N ASN A 139 4.24 12.82 12.01
CA ASN A 139 2.84 13.20 12.25
C ASN A 139 2.02 13.16 10.96
N GLY A 140 2.68 13.06 9.80
CA GLY A 140 2.06 12.76 8.52
C GLY A 140 1.19 11.49 8.56
N CYS A 141 1.56 10.47 9.35
CA CYS A 141 0.79 9.22 9.49
C CYS A 141 0.51 8.80 10.93
N HIS A 142 1.34 9.20 11.90
CA HIS A 142 1.20 8.84 13.31
C HIS A 142 0.54 9.95 14.13
N VAL A 143 0.04 9.58 15.31
CA VAL A 143 -0.42 10.53 16.32
C VAL A 143 0.75 10.86 17.24
N GLU A 144 0.99 12.14 17.50
CA GLU A 144 2.04 12.59 18.42
C GLU A 144 1.79 12.00 19.82
N GLY A 145 2.82 11.41 20.42
CA GLY A 145 2.72 10.72 21.71
C GLY A 145 2.12 9.31 21.67
N ASP A 146 1.46 8.91 20.59
CA ASP A 146 0.94 7.54 20.40
C ASP A 146 1.25 7.00 19.00
N PHE A 147 2.46 6.47 18.84
CA PHE A 147 2.90 5.82 17.61
C PHE A 147 2.24 4.45 17.37
N LYS A 148 1.49 3.91 18.33
CA LYS A 148 0.77 2.64 18.20
C LYS A 148 -0.66 2.84 17.70
N ALA A 149 -1.22 4.05 17.86
CA ALA A 149 -2.54 4.40 17.34
C ALA A 149 -2.66 4.08 15.86
N GLU A 150 -3.72 3.35 15.50
CA GLU A 150 -4.01 3.02 14.11
C GLU A 150 -4.80 4.16 13.46
N THR A 151 -4.13 4.96 12.65
CA THR A 151 -4.76 6.01 11.85
C THR A 151 -5.25 5.47 10.50
N ARG A 152 -6.14 6.21 9.83
CA ARG A 152 -6.55 5.90 8.45
C ARG A 152 -5.35 5.83 7.51
N LYS A 153 -4.38 6.73 7.64
CA LYS A 153 -3.18 6.74 6.80
C LYS A 153 -2.30 5.51 7.04
N ILE A 154 -2.16 5.05 8.28
CA ILE A 154 -1.46 3.78 8.58
C ILE A 154 -2.14 2.59 7.89
N LYS A 155 -3.49 2.52 7.89
CA LYS A 155 -4.24 1.48 7.16
C LYS A 155 -3.93 1.52 5.66
N ILE A 156 -3.95 2.71 5.06
CA ILE A 156 -3.61 2.92 3.65
C ILE A 156 -2.18 2.48 3.36
N THR A 157 -1.19 2.90 4.17
CA THR A 157 0.21 2.51 4.00
C THR A 157 0.39 0.99 4.06
N ARG A 158 -0.33 0.28 4.95
CA ARG A 158 -0.29 -1.19 5.00
C ARG A 158 -0.88 -1.83 3.74
N GLY A 159 -1.98 -1.28 3.23
CA GLY A 159 -2.57 -1.70 1.96
C GLY A 159 -1.61 -1.48 0.79
N MET A 160 -1.03 -0.29 0.69
CA MET A 160 -0.03 0.08 -0.33
C MET A 160 1.20 -0.84 -0.27
N TRP A 161 1.70 -1.10 0.94
CA TRP A 161 2.81 -2.03 1.13
C TRP A 161 2.49 -3.42 0.60
N LYS A 162 1.36 -3.99 1.03
CA LYS A 162 0.96 -5.35 0.67
C LYS A 162 0.67 -5.49 -0.83
N ASN A 163 -0.13 -4.57 -1.38
CA ASN A 163 -0.68 -4.71 -2.72
C ASN A 163 0.25 -4.17 -3.82
N PHE A 164 1.20 -3.30 -3.47
CA PHE A 164 2.11 -2.70 -4.45
C PHE A 164 3.56 -3.05 -4.17
N VAL A 165 4.11 -2.67 -3.01
CA VAL A 165 5.54 -2.88 -2.71
C VAL A 165 5.91 -4.37 -2.68
N VAL A 166 5.09 -5.19 -2.04
CA VAL A 166 5.33 -6.65 -1.97
C VAL A 166 4.97 -7.32 -3.29
N ALA A 167 3.82 -6.97 -3.88
CA ALA A 167 3.20 -7.73 -4.95
C ALA A 167 3.60 -7.30 -6.37
N LEU A 168 4.17 -6.11 -6.58
CA LEU A 168 4.50 -5.59 -7.91
C LEU A 168 6.01 -5.47 -8.15
N ARG A 169 6.38 -5.53 -9.41
CA ARG A 169 7.74 -5.37 -9.93
C ARG A 169 7.69 -4.41 -11.12
N ASP A 170 8.80 -3.74 -11.38
CA ASP A 170 8.93 -2.90 -12.58
C ASP A 170 9.04 -3.76 -13.86
N GLU A 171 9.09 -3.09 -15.01
CA GLU A 171 9.22 -3.71 -16.34
C GLU A 171 10.45 -4.64 -16.47
N LYS A 172 11.47 -4.45 -15.61
CA LYS A 172 12.70 -5.25 -15.57
C LYS A 172 12.64 -6.36 -14.52
N GLY A 173 11.50 -6.54 -13.86
CA GLY A 173 11.32 -7.47 -12.74
C GLY A 173 11.92 -6.99 -11.42
N GLY A 174 12.38 -5.74 -11.35
CA GLY A 174 12.96 -5.12 -10.15
C GLY A 174 11.92 -4.82 -9.09
N ALA A 175 12.31 -4.87 -7.82
CA ALA A 175 11.45 -4.48 -6.71
C ALA A 175 11.06 -3.00 -6.81
N VAL A 176 9.78 -2.70 -6.54
CA VAL A 176 9.28 -1.33 -6.43
C VAL A 176 9.26 -0.90 -4.97
N PHE A 177 9.36 0.40 -4.73
CA PHE A 177 9.18 0.98 -3.40
C PHE A 177 8.33 2.25 -3.49
N CYS A 178 8.00 2.88 -2.36
CA CYS A 178 7.12 4.05 -2.34
C CYS A 178 7.59 5.18 -3.26
N ASP A 179 8.90 5.41 -3.38
CA ASP A 179 9.47 6.47 -4.23
C ASP A 179 9.43 6.16 -5.73
N THR A 180 9.10 4.92 -6.11
CA THR A 180 8.85 4.53 -7.50
C THR A 180 7.68 5.29 -8.09
N CYS A 181 6.64 5.54 -7.30
CA CYS A 181 5.44 6.23 -7.75
C CYS A 181 5.29 7.63 -7.13
N HIS A 182 5.72 7.81 -5.88
CA HIS A 182 5.45 9.05 -5.14
C HIS A 182 6.48 10.16 -5.38
N ASP A 183 7.74 9.85 -5.67
CA ASP A 183 8.82 10.84 -5.86
C ASP A 183 8.83 11.99 -4.82
N GLY A 184 8.63 11.66 -3.54
CA GLY A 184 8.60 12.67 -2.48
C GLY A 184 7.30 13.49 -2.44
N ASN A 185 6.22 12.99 -3.01
CA ASN A 185 4.90 13.62 -2.98
C ASN A 185 3.80 12.61 -2.61
N GLU A 186 3.07 12.88 -1.53
CA GLU A 186 1.95 12.04 -1.08
C GLU A 186 0.79 11.97 -2.09
N HIS A 187 0.70 12.94 -3.01
CA HIS A 187 -0.31 13.03 -4.07
C HIS A 187 0.36 13.04 -5.44
N ASN A 188 0.57 11.85 -6.00
CA ASN A 188 1.32 11.67 -7.24
C ASN A 188 0.45 11.62 -8.51
N LEU A 189 -0.88 11.60 -8.37
CA LEU A 189 -1.83 11.52 -9.47
C LEU A 189 -2.56 12.86 -9.67
N ASN A 190 -2.72 13.27 -10.93
CA ASN A 190 -3.53 14.43 -11.29
C ASN A 190 -4.98 14.01 -11.57
N HIS A 191 -5.89 14.30 -10.66
CA HIS A 191 -7.31 14.00 -10.84
C HIS A 191 -8.11 15.11 -11.53
N ALA A 192 -7.46 16.21 -11.93
CA ALA A 192 -8.14 17.34 -12.59
C ALA A 192 -8.55 17.03 -14.03
N ASP A 193 -7.81 16.17 -14.73
CA ASP A 193 -8.10 15.71 -16.09
C ASP A 193 -8.21 14.18 -16.11
N LYS A 194 -9.44 13.68 -16.15
CA LYS A 194 -9.73 12.24 -16.12
C LYS A 194 -9.14 11.50 -17.31
N LYS A 195 -9.15 12.12 -18.50
CA LYS A 195 -8.67 11.47 -19.73
C LYS A 195 -7.15 11.35 -19.70
N ALA A 196 -6.48 12.41 -19.25
CA ALA A 196 -5.04 12.36 -19.04
C ALA A 196 -4.67 11.36 -17.94
N LEU A 197 -5.45 11.28 -16.86
CA LEU A 197 -5.24 10.31 -15.79
C LEU A 197 -5.40 8.87 -16.28
N GLU A 198 -6.43 8.57 -17.07
CA GLU A 198 -6.67 7.26 -17.67
C GLU A 198 -5.49 6.84 -18.55
N THR A 199 -5.09 7.69 -19.50
CA THR A 199 -3.92 7.44 -20.37
C THR A 199 -2.66 7.19 -19.54
N PHE A 200 -2.48 7.97 -18.48
CA PHE A 200 -1.34 7.81 -17.58
C PHE A 200 -1.40 6.48 -16.79
N MET A 201 -2.57 6.03 -16.36
CA MET A 201 -2.71 4.74 -15.67
C MET A 201 -2.35 3.58 -16.60
N ASP A 202 -2.81 3.60 -17.84
CA ASP A 202 -2.47 2.58 -18.83
C ASP A 202 -0.95 2.54 -19.07
N GLU A 203 -0.38 3.69 -19.46
CA GLU A 203 1.03 3.79 -19.87
C GLU A 203 2.04 3.63 -18.72
N GLN A 204 1.64 3.95 -17.48
CA GLN A 204 2.56 3.94 -16.35
C GLN A 204 2.31 2.79 -15.40
N TYR A 205 1.06 2.43 -15.12
CA TYR A 205 0.75 1.39 -14.13
C TYR A 205 0.50 0.04 -14.80
N GLU A 206 -0.28 -0.01 -15.87
CA GLU A 206 -0.59 -1.28 -16.54
C GLU A 206 0.59 -1.80 -17.36
N ASP A 207 1.18 -0.94 -18.19
CA ASP A 207 2.25 -1.35 -19.11
C ASP A 207 3.61 -1.60 -18.44
N LYS A 208 3.90 -0.90 -17.34
CA LYS A 208 5.25 -0.91 -16.72
C LYS A 208 5.35 -1.67 -15.40
N LEU A 209 4.23 -2.10 -14.84
CA LEU A 209 4.25 -2.92 -13.63
C LEU A 209 3.88 -4.35 -13.99
N THR A 210 4.50 -5.28 -13.29
CA THR A 210 4.18 -6.71 -13.40
C THR A 210 4.02 -7.29 -12.00
N ARG A 211 3.31 -8.40 -11.87
CA ARG A 211 3.20 -9.06 -10.57
C ARG A 211 4.48 -9.82 -10.24
N ALA A 212 4.87 -9.75 -8.97
CA ALA A 212 5.99 -10.51 -8.41
C ALA A 212 5.80 -12.02 -8.53
N ASP A 213 4.55 -12.49 -8.51
CA ASP A 213 4.19 -13.90 -8.69
C ASP A 213 4.05 -14.30 -10.17
N LYS A 214 4.33 -13.38 -11.10
CA LYS A 214 4.25 -13.55 -12.55
C LYS A 214 2.86 -13.95 -13.07
N LYS A 215 1.82 -13.74 -12.28
CA LYS A 215 0.43 -13.85 -12.77
C LYS A 215 0.05 -12.60 -13.56
N ASP A 216 -1.01 -12.73 -14.35
CA ASP A 216 -1.58 -11.62 -15.09
C ASP A 216 -2.15 -10.55 -14.14
N MET A 217 -2.07 -9.28 -14.56
CA MET A 217 -2.71 -8.18 -13.84
C MET A 217 -4.18 -8.10 -14.26
N GLU A 218 -5.06 -8.59 -13.38
CA GLU A 218 -6.50 -8.39 -13.52
C GLU A 218 -6.93 -7.07 -12.86
N CYS A 219 -8.13 -6.57 -13.17
CA CYS A 219 -8.69 -5.33 -12.58
C CYS A 219 -8.62 -5.33 -11.04
N GLY A 220 -8.86 -6.50 -10.41
CA GLY A 220 -8.78 -6.66 -8.95
C GLY A 220 -7.36 -6.55 -8.37
N THR A 221 -6.32 -6.68 -9.19
CA THR A 221 -4.92 -6.52 -8.76
C THR A 221 -4.67 -5.09 -8.29
N CYS A 222 -5.21 -4.10 -9.01
CA CYS A 222 -5.03 -2.69 -8.70
C CYS A 222 -6.19 -2.11 -7.87
N HIS A 223 -7.43 -2.55 -8.12
CA HIS A 223 -8.62 -2.01 -7.45
C HIS A 223 -9.04 -2.78 -6.19
N GLY A 224 -8.36 -3.90 -5.87
CA GLY A 224 -8.63 -4.73 -4.69
C GLY A 224 -9.73 -5.76 -4.92
N ASP A 225 -10.86 -5.33 -5.50
CA ASP A 225 -11.95 -6.22 -5.85
C ASP A 225 -11.98 -6.45 -7.38
N PRO A 226 -12.11 -7.72 -7.83
CA PRO A 226 -12.33 -7.98 -9.24
C PRO A 226 -13.62 -7.28 -9.67
N PHE A 227 -13.59 -6.69 -10.86
CA PHE A 227 -14.74 -6.00 -11.40
C PHE A 227 -15.92 -6.98 -11.55
N GLU A 228 -16.96 -6.83 -10.73
CA GLU A 228 -18.19 -7.60 -10.87
C GLU A 228 -19.00 -7.08 -12.06
N GLY A 229 -18.68 -7.54 -13.27
CA GLY A 229 -19.41 -7.15 -14.48
C GLY A 229 -20.92 -7.42 -14.42
N ASP A 230 -21.36 -8.33 -13.54
CA ASP A 230 -22.76 -8.62 -13.29
C ASP A 230 -23.53 -7.43 -12.68
N ILE A 231 -22.85 -6.49 -12.01
CA ILE A 231 -23.47 -5.25 -11.53
C ILE A 231 -23.94 -4.38 -12.70
N ILE A 232 -23.19 -4.33 -13.81
CA ILE A 232 -23.63 -3.59 -15.00
C ILE A 232 -24.88 -4.23 -15.58
N THR A 233 -24.91 -5.56 -15.70
CA THR A 233 -26.08 -6.27 -16.23
C THR A 233 -27.31 -6.10 -15.32
N LYS A 234 -27.14 -6.18 -14.00
CA LYS A 234 -28.25 -6.06 -13.02
C LYS A 234 -28.77 -4.63 -12.88
N VAL A 235 -27.89 -3.64 -12.83
CA VAL A 235 -28.29 -2.24 -12.56
C VAL A 235 -28.70 -1.51 -13.84
N TRP A 236 -28.08 -1.85 -14.98
CA TRP A 236 -28.25 -1.09 -16.23
C TRP A 236 -28.95 -1.88 -17.33
N GLY A 237 -29.27 -3.16 -17.12
CA GLY A 237 -29.98 -3.99 -18.10
C GLY A 237 -29.21 -4.25 -19.40
N ILE A 238 -27.90 -4.00 -19.41
CA ILE A 238 -27.06 -4.25 -20.59
C ILE A 238 -26.72 -5.74 -20.59
N ALA A 239 -27.27 -6.47 -21.56
CA ALA A 239 -26.98 -7.89 -21.76
C ALA A 239 -25.47 -8.09 -22.03
N LYS A 240 -24.87 -9.11 -21.39
CA LYS A 240 -23.53 -9.58 -21.73
C LYS A 240 -23.54 -9.99 -23.21
N LYS A 241 -22.71 -9.33 -24.01
CA LYS A 241 -22.43 -9.75 -25.40
C LYS A 241 -21.44 -10.90 -25.40
#